data_AF-A0A950FNE8-F1
#
_entry.id   AF-A0A950FNE8-F1
#
_cell.length_a   1.000
_cell.length_b   1.000
_cell.length_c   1.000
_cell.angle_alpha   90.00
_cell.angle_beta   90.00
_cell.angle_gamma   90.00
#
_symmetry.space_group_name_H-M   'P 1'
#
loop_
_entity.id
_entity.type
_entity.pdbx_description
1 polymer ?
#
loop_
_entity_poly.entity_id
_entity_poly.type
_entity_poly.pdbx_seq_one_letter_code
_entity_poly.pdbx_strand_id
1 'polypeptide(L)'
;MPSFQLATKFLGLPCGSGFTEGVNPELQWRLQAAEDAVRAAFDALAPQQRIDPTTGKARASFSQWVAVRGPHECWRPHAGHHSAGAAIDLNAPTNPYIVTRNAGVPGGQAGGEHLLAMRMRFLAACDRAVRFVRGSLGEADLRPRQPNESTQSVWTRFKAASDALVLYVSLAIDARPSSVARVALENADDVSDDELLAAIPETERLPLQAALPRLEDVLGSAEFRESHPDWPNSAPAQYLRIVRDYEELRIPMVVGAPSATPSLTRNPARGFLNLRCEIVTALCDQGLRWGACDFKVRADGSSRNGAMMHFDLADDGGYPQIDSLLRFG
;
A
#
# COMPACT_ATOMS: atom_id res chain seq x y z
N MET A 1 11.88 31.17 12.22
CA MET A 1 11.13 31.72 11.07
C MET A 1 9.70 31.20 11.15
N PRO A 2 8.66 32.01 10.90
CA PRO A 2 7.31 31.49 10.82
C PRO A 2 7.24 30.49 9.65
N SER A 3 6.79 29.27 9.89
CA SER A 3 6.49 28.34 8.80
C SER A 3 5.28 28.89 8.06
N PHE A 4 5.47 29.30 6.80
CA PHE A 4 4.37 29.70 5.92
C PHE A 4 3.64 28.45 5.43
N GLN A 5 3.03 27.71 6.36
CA GLN A 5 2.15 26.61 6.00
C GLN A 5 0.80 27.20 5.61
N LEU A 6 0.35 26.85 4.42
CA LEU A 6 -0.91 27.30 3.89
C LEU A 6 -1.93 26.18 4.10
N ALA A 7 -3.00 26.51 4.83
CA ALA A 7 -4.17 25.66 4.88
C ALA A 7 -4.70 25.50 3.44
N THR A 8 -4.77 24.27 2.96
CA THR A 8 -5.22 23.97 1.59
C THR A 8 -6.13 22.75 1.58
N LYS A 9 -6.76 22.52 0.43
CA LYS A 9 -7.47 21.29 0.13
C LYS A 9 -6.81 20.61 -1.06
N PHE A 10 -6.95 19.29 -1.11
CA PHE A 10 -6.65 18.48 -2.28
C PHE A 10 -7.74 17.43 -2.44
N LEU A 11 -8.26 17.26 -3.65
CA LEU A 11 -9.40 16.38 -3.97
C LEU A 11 -10.64 16.65 -3.10
N GLY A 12 -10.83 17.91 -2.70
CA GLY A 12 -11.92 18.36 -1.84
C GLY A 12 -11.76 18.05 -0.33
N LEU A 13 -10.63 17.47 0.08
CA LEU A 13 -10.33 17.11 1.48
C LEU A 13 -9.24 18.03 2.04
N PRO A 14 -9.25 18.33 3.34
CA PRO A 14 -8.23 19.19 3.96
C PRO A 14 -6.87 18.50 3.97
N CYS A 15 -5.81 19.28 3.75
CA CYS A 15 -4.42 18.90 3.93
C CYS A 15 -3.99 19.22 5.36
N GLY A 16 -4.06 18.23 6.27
CA GLY A 16 -3.86 18.40 7.72
C GLY A 16 -5.15 18.35 8.53
N SER A 17 -5.00 18.34 9.86
CA SER A 17 -6.05 18.23 10.87
C SER A 17 -6.73 19.55 11.23
N GLY A 18 -6.23 20.71 10.77
CA GLY A 18 -6.80 22.02 11.11
C GLY A 18 -5.93 23.23 10.74
N PHE A 19 -6.13 24.34 11.47
CA PHE A 19 -5.65 25.69 11.14
C PHE A 19 -4.13 25.93 11.22
N THR A 20 -3.38 25.04 11.86
CA THR A 20 -1.93 25.16 12.05
C THR A 20 -1.14 24.14 11.24
N GLU A 21 -1.83 23.32 10.46
CA GLU A 21 -1.23 22.29 9.61
C GLU A 21 -1.50 22.65 8.16
N GLY A 22 -0.52 22.42 7.29
CA GLY A 22 -0.67 22.72 5.89
C GLY A 22 0.50 22.22 5.06
N VAL A 23 0.61 22.76 3.86
CA VAL A 23 1.72 22.51 2.96
C VAL A 23 2.47 23.81 2.70
N ASN A 24 3.72 23.72 2.25
CA ASN A 24 4.44 24.89 1.79
C ASN A 24 3.84 25.41 0.46
N PRO A 25 4.11 26.66 0.06
CA PRO A 25 3.52 27.25 -1.14
C PRO A 25 3.80 26.47 -2.43
N GLU A 26 5.00 25.89 -2.55
CA GLU A 26 5.39 25.09 -3.72
C GLU A 26 4.54 23.82 -3.84
N LEU A 27 4.40 23.06 -2.75
CA LEU A 27 3.55 21.88 -2.73
C LEU A 27 2.07 22.26 -2.93
N GLN A 28 1.59 23.37 -2.36
CA GLN A 28 0.23 23.85 -2.59
C GLN A 28 -0.05 24.04 -4.08
N TRP A 29 0.82 24.75 -4.79
CA TRP A 29 0.66 25.03 -6.22
C TRP A 29 0.62 23.74 -7.04
N ARG A 30 1.51 22.77 -6.75
CA ARG A 30 1.52 21.48 -7.43
C ARG A 30 0.28 20.63 -7.12
N LEU A 31 -0.22 20.65 -5.89
CA LEU A 31 -1.46 19.95 -5.52
C LEU A 31 -2.67 20.52 -6.28
N GLN A 32 -2.74 21.85 -6.45
CA GLN A 32 -3.81 22.47 -7.24
C GLN A 32 -3.76 22.02 -8.70
N ALA A 33 -2.57 22.08 -9.33
CA ALA A 33 -2.39 21.64 -10.71
C ALA A 33 -2.70 20.14 -10.90
N ALA A 34 -2.28 19.30 -9.96
CA ALA A 34 -2.62 17.88 -9.97
C ALA A 34 -4.13 17.65 -9.81
N GLU A 35 -4.82 18.39 -8.93
CA GLU A 35 -6.27 18.28 -8.77
C GLU A 35 -7.01 18.67 -10.06
N ASP A 36 -6.59 19.74 -10.73
CA ASP A 36 -7.17 20.17 -12.00
C ASP A 36 -7.03 19.08 -13.08
N ALA A 37 -5.86 18.43 -13.16
CA ALA A 37 -5.63 17.30 -14.07
C ALA A 37 -6.52 16.09 -13.74
N VAL A 38 -6.68 15.74 -12.46
CA VAL A 38 -7.55 14.63 -12.02
C VAL A 38 -9.03 14.96 -12.30
N ARG A 39 -9.46 16.22 -12.14
CA ARG A 39 -10.81 16.68 -12.49
C ARG A 39 -11.06 16.60 -13.99
N ALA A 40 -10.11 17.07 -14.81
CA ALA A 40 -10.19 16.95 -16.26
C ALA A 40 -10.31 15.49 -16.70
N ALA A 41 -9.54 14.57 -16.08
CA ALA A 41 -9.65 13.15 -16.34
C ALA A 41 -11.05 12.60 -15.99
N PHE A 42 -11.62 12.98 -14.85
CA PHE A 42 -12.98 12.58 -14.45
C PHE A 42 -14.05 13.12 -15.42
N ASP A 43 -13.95 14.39 -15.81
CA ASP A 43 -14.94 15.03 -16.68
C ASP A 43 -14.93 14.44 -18.09
N ALA A 44 -13.76 14.00 -18.57
CA ALA A 44 -13.59 13.30 -19.84
C ALA A 44 -14.19 11.87 -19.86
N LEU A 45 -14.44 11.25 -18.70
CA LEU A 45 -15.06 9.93 -18.64
C LEU A 45 -16.55 10.00 -18.99
N ALA A 46 -16.98 9.08 -19.85
CA ALA A 46 -18.40 8.83 -20.05
C ALA A 46 -19.04 8.35 -18.74
N PRO A 47 -20.33 8.63 -18.47
CA PRO A 47 -20.97 8.28 -17.19
C PRO A 47 -20.81 6.81 -16.78
N GLN A 48 -20.86 5.89 -17.74
CA GLN A 48 -20.67 4.45 -17.51
C GLN A 48 -19.24 4.05 -17.11
N GLN A 49 -18.25 4.91 -17.35
CA GLN A 49 -16.85 4.69 -16.97
C GLN A 49 -16.51 5.30 -15.60
N ARG A 50 -17.42 6.09 -15.03
CA ARG A 50 -17.27 6.69 -13.68
C ARG A 50 -17.60 5.65 -12.62
N ILE A 51 -16.96 4.49 -12.67
CA ILE A 51 -17.21 3.38 -11.75
C ILE A 51 -16.29 3.45 -10.53
N ASP A 52 -16.84 3.01 -9.41
CA ASP A 52 -16.09 2.72 -8.22
C ASP A 52 -15.22 1.48 -8.44
N PRO A 53 -13.89 1.57 -8.29
CA PRO A 53 -13.02 0.44 -8.56
C PRO A 53 -13.18 -0.70 -7.54
N THR A 54 -13.80 -0.46 -6.38
CA THR A 54 -14.01 -1.48 -5.35
C THR A 54 -15.37 -2.18 -5.47
N THR A 55 -16.41 -1.48 -5.94
CA THR A 55 -17.79 -1.98 -5.97
C THR A 55 -18.34 -2.17 -7.38
N GLY A 56 -17.66 -1.68 -8.41
CA GLY A 56 -18.11 -1.70 -9.81
C GLY A 56 -19.33 -0.82 -10.09
N LYS A 57 -19.84 -0.09 -9.09
CA LYS A 57 -21.03 0.76 -9.24
C LYS A 57 -20.67 2.12 -9.81
N ALA A 58 -21.53 2.66 -10.67
CA ALA A 58 -21.41 4.04 -11.13
C ALA A 58 -21.37 5.01 -9.94
N ARG A 59 -20.49 6.00 -10.01
CA ARG A 59 -20.31 7.09 -9.05
C ARG A 59 -20.82 8.37 -9.68
N ALA A 60 -21.69 9.05 -8.94
CA ALA A 60 -22.33 10.27 -9.41
C ALA A 60 -21.42 11.51 -9.23
N SER A 61 -20.41 11.45 -8.36
CA SER A 61 -19.56 12.60 -8.03
C SER A 61 -18.07 12.32 -8.14
N PHE A 62 -17.30 13.38 -8.39
CA PHE A 62 -15.84 13.39 -8.37
C PHE A 62 -15.27 12.81 -7.07
N SER A 63 -15.78 13.25 -5.91
CA SER A 63 -15.34 12.81 -4.59
C SER A 63 -15.52 11.30 -4.36
N GLN A 64 -16.59 10.72 -4.90
CA GLN A 64 -16.80 9.28 -4.83
C GLN A 64 -15.89 8.52 -5.79
N TRP A 65 -15.63 9.08 -6.98
CA TRP A 65 -14.78 8.46 -7.99
C TRP A 65 -13.31 8.39 -7.56
N VAL A 66 -12.75 9.48 -7.00
CA VAL A 66 -11.36 9.51 -6.50
C VAL A 66 -11.14 8.56 -5.32
N ALA A 67 -12.21 8.21 -4.59
CA ALA A 67 -12.22 7.26 -3.47
C ALA A 67 -11.20 7.55 -2.35
N VAL A 68 -10.74 8.80 -2.22
CA VAL A 68 -9.94 9.24 -1.08
C VAL A 68 -10.87 9.55 0.10
N ARG A 69 -10.55 9.02 1.28
CA ARG A 69 -11.39 9.04 2.47
C ARG A 69 -10.62 9.64 3.64
N GLY A 70 -11.07 10.79 4.10
CA GLY A 70 -10.54 11.48 5.27
C GLY A 70 -9.48 12.54 4.94
N PRO A 71 -9.05 13.32 5.94
CA PRO A 71 -8.00 14.32 5.78
C PRO A 71 -6.69 13.70 5.27
N HIS A 72 -5.93 14.46 4.50
CA HIS A 72 -4.58 14.06 4.10
C HIS A 72 -3.60 14.37 5.23
N GLU A 73 -2.61 13.50 5.45
CA GLU A 73 -1.55 13.80 6.42
C GLU A 73 -0.48 14.64 5.74
N CYS A 74 -0.41 15.92 6.09
CA CYS A 74 0.56 16.87 5.54
C CYS A 74 1.58 17.24 6.63
N TRP A 75 1.51 18.45 7.20
CA TRP A 75 2.51 18.84 8.18
C TRP A 75 2.49 18.00 9.46
N ARG A 76 3.66 17.54 9.88
CA ARG A 76 3.90 16.88 11.16
C ARG A 76 5.27 17.26 11.70
N PRO A 77 5.41 17.62 12.99
CA PRO A 77 6.71 17.92 13.57
C PRO A 77 7.62 16.68 13.50
N HIS A 78 8.91 16.88 13.24
CA HIS A 78 9.95 15.83 13.22
C HIS A 78 9.74 14.70 12.19
N ALA A 79 8.95 14.94 11.14
CA ALA A 79 8.58 13.94 10.14
C ALA A 79 9.23 14.19 8.76
N GLY A 80 10.49 14.63 8.73
CA GLY A 80 11.25 14.87 7.49
C GLY A 80 10.56 15.91 6.59
N HIS A 81 10.30 15.57 5.32
CA HIS A 81 9.59 16.43 4.37
C HIS A 81 8.20 16.89 4.85
N HIS A 82 7.50 16.09 5.67
CA HIS A 82 6.27 16.55 6.31
C HIS A 82 6.51 17.73 7.25
N SER A 83 7.65 17.79 7.96
CA SER A 83 7.95 18.91 8.87
C SER A 83 8.17 20.24 8.14
N ALA A 84 8.55 20.19 6.87
CA ALA A 84 8.68 21.34 5.97
C ALA A 84 7.37 21.67 5.23
N GLY A 85 6.30 20.88 5.40
CA GLY A 85 5.09 20.99 4.58
C GLY A 85 5.33 20.60 3.10
N ALA A 86 6.38 19.83 2.83
CA ALA A 86 6.83 19.41 1.50
C ALA A 86 6.38 17.99 1.14
N ALA A 87 5.47 17.39 1.93
CA ALA A 87 4.92 16.06 1.68
C ALA A 87 3.43 15.96 2.02
N ILE A 88 2.78 14.96 1.41
CA ILE A 88 1.38 14.60 1.61
C ILE A 88 1.24 13.08 1.62
N ASP A 89 0.48 12.55 2.58
CA ASP A 89 0.04 11.16 2.59
C ASP A 89 -1.46 11.07 2.29
N LEU A 90 -1.80 10.31 1.24
CA LEU A 90 -3.17 10.08 0.82
C LEU A 90 -3.70 8.75 1.34
N ASN A 91 -4.90 8.74 1.90
CA ASN A 91 -5.54 7.51 2.38
C ASN A 91 -4.67 6.73 3.39
N ALA A 92 -3.84 7.42 4.19
CA ALA A 92 -2.86 6.81 5.09
C ALA A 92 -3.43 5.68 5.97
N PRO A 93 -4.67 5.70 6.50
CA PRO A 93 -5.24 4.57 7.24
C PRO A 93 -5.43 3.29 6.43
N THR A 94 -5.41 3.37 5.09
CA THR A 94 -5.75 2.28 4.17
C THR A 94 -4.68 1.96 3.13
N ASN A 95 -3.75 2.88 2.87
CA ASN A 95 -2.53 2.63 2.09
C ASN A 95 -1.36 2.40 3.05
N PRO A 96 -0.78 1.20 3.07
CA PRO A 96 0.30 0.83 3.99
C PRO A 96 1.68 1.26 3.48
N TYR A 97 2.68 1.02 4.34
CA TYR A 97 4.01 0.69 3.86
C TYR A 97 4.05 -0.76 3.36
N ILE A 98 4.85 -1.03 2.33
CA ILE A 98 5.15 -2.39 1.87
C ILE A 98 6.66 -2.59 1.75
N VAL A 99 7.05 -3.84 1.54
CA VAL A 99 8.41 -4.20 1.17
C VAL A 99 8.53 -4.15 -0.35
N THR A 100 9.50 -3.39 -0.85
CA THR A 100 9.93 -3.41 -2.25
C THR A 100 11.15 -4.29 -2.41
N ARG A 101 11.57 -4.61 -3.64
CA ARG A 101 12.84 -5.31 -3.88
C ARG A 101 13.61 -4.72 -5.04
N ASN A 102 14.93 -4.72 -4.98
CA ASN A 102 15.78 -4.36 -6.10
C ASN A 102 16.92 -5.37 -6.22
N ALA A 103 16.99 -6.08 -7.35
CA ALA A 103 17.96 -7.16 -7.55
C ALA A 103 18.02 -8.17 -6.37
N GLY A 104 16.86 -8.53 -5.82
CA GLY A 104 16.74 -9.43 -4.67
C GLY A 104 16.99 -8.79 -3.30
N VAL A 105 17.43 -7.53 -3.23
CA VAL A 105 17.64 -6.81 -1.97
C VAL A 105 16.34 -6.16 -1.50
N PRO A 106 15.83 -6.49 -0.30
CA PRO A 106 14.60 -5.89 0.21
C PRO A 106 14.76 -4.42 0.60
N GLY A 107 13.89 -3.57 0.04
CA GLY A 107 13.65 -2.20 0.49
C GLY A 107 12.48 -2.11 1.48
N GLY A 108 11.99 -0.90 1.72
CA GLY A 108 10.87 -0.64 2.64
C GLY A 108 11.13 0.57 3.53
N GLN A 109 10.20 0.81 4.46
CA GLN A 109 10.31 1.92 5.42
C GLN A 109 11.63 1.88 6.20
N ALA A 110 12.30 3.04 6.34
CA ALA A 110 13.64 3.16 6.92
C ALA A 110 13.77 2.56 8.35
N GLY A 111 12.75 2.71 9.19
CA GLY A 111 12.77 2.18 10.56
C GLY A 111 12.83 0.65 10.65
N GLY A 112 12.48 -0.06 9.56
CA GLY A 112 12.45 -1.52 9.52
C GLY A 112 13.65 -2.14 8.83
N GLU A 113 14.75 -1.41 8.61
CA GLU A 113 15.95 -1.92 7.91
C GLU A 113 16.54 -3.18 8.60
N HIS A 114 16.34 -3.34 9.92
CA HIS A 114 16.79 -4.50 10.70
C HIS A 114 15.89 -5.74 10.55
N LEU A 115 14.71 -5.63 9.92
CA LEU A 115 13.71 -6.70 9.81
C LEU A 115 13.86 -7.51 8.50
N LEU A 116 15.08 -7.86 8.11
CA LEU A 116 15.37 -8.44 6.78
C LEU A 116 14.67 -9.78 6.53
N ALA A 117 14.67 -10.70 7.50
CA ALA A 117 14.05 -12.02 7.35
C ALA A 117 12.53 -11.90 7.10
N MET A 118 11.87 -11.04 7.88
CA MET A 118 10.46 -10.70 7.72
C MET A 118 10.16 -10.05 6.36
N ARG A 119 11.03 -9.14 5.89
CA ARG A 119 10.90 -8.54 4.56
C ARG A 119 10.95 -9.59 3.44
N MET A 120 11.82 -10.58 3.57
CA MET A 120 11.89 -11.69 2.61
C MET A 120 10.61 -12.54 2.63
N ARG A 121 10.05 -12.83 3.80
CA ARG A 121 8.77 -13.56 3.91
C ARG A 121 7.61 -12.80 3.29
N PHE A 122 7.52 -11.48 3.49
CA PHE A 122 6.54 -10.63 2.80
C PHE A 122 6.64 -10.73 1.28
N LEU A 123 7.86 -10.62 0.73
CA LEU A 123 8.08 -10.71 -0.71
C LEU A 123 7.69 -12.09 -1.23
N ALA A 124 8.05 -13.16 -0.51
CA ALA A 124 7.67 -14.53 -0.86
C ALA A 124 6.14 -14.74 -0.85
N ALA A 125 5.42 -14.13 0.10
CA ALA A 125 3.96 -14.13 0.13
C ALA A 125 3.35 -13.40 -1.07
N CYS A 126 3.90 -12.23 -1.43
CA CYS A 126 3.48 -11.49 -2.64
C CYS A 126 3.74 -12.30 -3.92
N ASP A 127 4.91 -12.92 -4.05
CA ASP A 127 5.27 -13.77 -5.18
C ASP A 127 4.35 -14.99 -5.28
N ARG A 128 3.98 -15.59 -4.14
CA ARG A 128 3.03 -16.71 -4.12
C ARG A 128 1.63 -16.27 -4.56
N ALA A 129 1.15 -15.13 -4.09
CA ALA A 129 -0.14 -14.58 -4.51
C ALA A 129 -0.17 -14.29 -6.01
N VAL A 130 0.89 -13.68 -6.55
CA VAL A 130 1.00 -13.41 -7.99
C VAL A 130 1.06 -14.70 -8.79
N ARG A 131 1.85 -15.70 -8.36
CA ARG A 131 1.86 -17.02 -9.00
C ARG A 131 0.49 -17.64 -9.00
N PHE A 132 -0.20 -17.69 -7.86
CA PHE A 132 -1.53 -18.29 -7.73
C PHE A 132 -2.57 -17.67 -8.67
N VAL A 133 -2.48 -16.36 -8.91
CA VAL A 133 -3.47 -15.64 -9.72
C VAL A 133 -3.10 -15.60 -11.21
N ARG A 134 -1.82 -15.65 -11.55
CA ARG A 134 -1.33 -15.40 -12.92
C ARG A 134 -0.60 -16.57 -13.57
N GLY A 135 -0.44 -17.69 -12.88
CA GLY A 135 0.34 -18.83 -13.35
C GLY A 135 1.74 -18.92 -12.74
N SER A 136 2.37 -20.08 -12.92
CA SER A 136 3.61 -20.49 -12.24
C SER A 136 4.84 -19.58 -12.47
N LEU A 137 4.86 -18.81 -13.56
CA LEU A 137 5.97 -17.90 -13.92
C LEU A 137 5.83 -16.48 -13.37
N GLY A 138 4.72 -16.16 -12.71
CA GLY A 138 4.49 -14.81 -12.20
C GLY A 138 5.35 -14.48 -10.97
N GLU A 139 5.92 -13.29 -10.91
CA GLU A 139 6.50 -12.73 -9.68
C GLU A 139 5.95 -11.33 -9.44
N ALA A 140 5.85 -10.91 -8.18
CA ALA A 140 5.36 -9.60 -7.81
C ALA A 140 6.38 -8.51 -8.16
N ASP A 141 6.13 -7.73 -9.21
CA ASP A 141 7.05 -6.66 -9.60
C ASP A 141 6.89 -5.39 -8.73
N LEU A 142 7.52 -5.44 -7.55
CA LEU A 142 7.59 -4.37 -6.55
C LEU A 142 8.96 -3.66 -6.59
N ARG A 143 9.55 -3.50 -7.77
CA ARG A 143 10.84 -2.82 -7.94
C ARG A 143 10.72 -1.29 -7.91
N PRO A 144 11.78 -0.55 -7.54
CA PRO A 144 11.87 0.89 -7.81
C PRO A 144 11.61 1.22 -9.28
N ARG A 145 11.26 2.48 -9.55
CA ARG A 145 11.03 2.95 -10.92
C ARG A 145 12.28 2.74 -11.77
N GLN A 146 12.12 2.14 -12.94
CA GLN A 146 13.22 1.96 -13.89
C GLN A 146 13.46 3.25 -14.70
N PRO A 147 14.67 3.45 -15.24
CA PRO A 147 14.93 4.58 -16.14
C PRO A 147 13.90 4.61 -17.29
N ASN A 148 13.32 5.79 -17.54
CA ASN A 148 12.28 6.03 -18.55
C ASN A 148 10.95 5.29 -18.32
N GLU A 149 10.74 4.69 -17.15
CA GLU A 149 9.46 4.06 -16.79
C GLU A 149 8.41 5.12 -16.43
N SER A 150 7.27 5.11 -17.13
CA SER A 150 6.17 6.02 -16.86
C SER A 150 5.51 5.72 -15.51
N THR A 151 4.91 6.74 -14.87
CA THR A 151 4.21 6.57 -13.59
C THR A 151 3.07 5.56 -13.70
N GLN A 152 2.35 5.59 -14.82
CA GLN A 152 1.30 4.62 -15.12
C GLN A 152 1.82 3.18 -15.20
N SER A 153 3.01 2.95 -15.78
CA SER A 153 3.63 1.62 -15.82
C SER A 153 3.93 1.11 -14.42
N VAL A 154 4.57 1.95 -13.58
CA VAL A 154 4.86 1.59 -12.18
C VAL A 154 3.57 1.30 -11.41
N TRP A 155 2.57 2.18 -11.52
CA TRP A 155 1.28 1.99 -10.87
C TRP A 155 0.63 0.67 -11.31
N THR A 156 0.66 0.36 -12.60
CA THR A 156 0.05 -0.85 -13.16
C THR A 156 0.65 -2.11 -12.57
N ARG A 157 1.98 -2.20 -12.46
CA ARG A 157 2.64 -3.39 -11.91
C ARG A 157 2.50 -3.51 -10.39
N PHE A 158 2.46 -2.40 -9.65
CA PHE A 158 2.12 -2.42 -8.22
C PHE A 158 0.67 -2.82 -7.99
N LYS A 159 -0.26 -2.27 -8.79
CA LYS A 159 -1.70 -2.59 -8.70
C LYS A 159 -1.96 -4.05 -9.02
N ALA A 160 -1.31 -4.57 -10.05
CA ALA A 160 -1.30 -5.97 -10.41
C ALA A 160 -0.95 -6.90 -9.23
N ALA A 161 0.13 -6.60 -8.49
CA ALA A 161 0.52 -7.36 -7.31
C ALA A 161 -0.48 -7.17 -6.15
N SER A 162 -0.97 -5.96 -5.92
CA SER A 162 -1.99 -5.68 -4.90
C SER A 162 -3.28 -6.45 -5.15
N ASP A 163 -3.72 -6.54 -6.40
CA ASP A 163 -4.96 -7.23 -6.79
C ASP A 163 -4.80 -8.74 -6.71
N ALA A 164 -3.64 -9.26 -7.11
CA ALA A 164 -3.34 -10.67 -6.92
C ALA A 164 -3.38 -11.05 -5.44
N LEU A 165 -2.83 -10.20 -4.57
CA LEU A 165 -2.90 -10.38 -3.13
C LEU A 165 -4.35 -10.38 -2.62
N VAL A 166 -5.18 -9.44 -3.04
CA VAL A 166 -6.61 -9.41 -2.66
C VAL A 166 -7.30 -10.71 -3.06
N LEU A 167 -7.16 -11.14 -4.31
CA LEU A 167 -7.78 -12.37 -4.82
C LEU A 167 -7.32 -13.60 -4.04
N TYR A 168 -6.00 -13.74 -3.86
CA TYR A 168 -5.37 -14.84 -3.13
C TYR A 168 -5.81 -14.90 -1.66
N VAL A 169 -5.68 -13.79 -0.94
CA VAL A 169 -5.93 -13.74 0.51
C VAL A 169 -7.42 -13.87 0.82
N SER A 170 -8.31 -13.35 -0.03
CA SER A 170 -9.76 -13.41 0.16
C SER A 170 -10.37 -14.82 0.13
N LEU A 171 -9.61 -15.83 -0.30
CA LEU A 171 -10.04 -17.23 -0.27
C LEU A 171 -10.08 -17.80 1.15
N ALA A 172 -9.33 -17.21 2.09
CA ALA A 172 -9.28 -17.66 3.49
C ALA A 172 -9.51 -16.54 4.51
N ILE A 173 -9.44 -15.26 4.13
CA ILE A 173 -9.50 -14.11 5.05
C ILE A 173 -10.65 -13.18 4.68
N ASP A 174 -11.41 -12.70 5.68
CA ASP A 174 -12.42 -11.65 5.49
C ASP A 174 -11.71 -10.29 5.30
N ALA A 175 -12.15 -9.53 4.30
CA ALA A 175 -11.68 -8.18 4.04
C ALA A 175 -12.14 -7.14 5.09
N ARG A 176 -12.89 -7.59 6.10
CA ARG A 176 -13.28 -6.86 7.31
C ARG A 176 -12.60 -7.52 8.51
N PRO A 177 -12.11 -6.73 9.49
CA PRO A 177 -12.09 -5.26 9.52
C PRO A 177 -11.08 -4.64 8.55
N SER A 178 -11.11 -3.31 8.36
CA SER A 178 -10.09 -2.62 7.55
C SER A 178 -8.72 -2.56 8.21
N SER A 179 -8.70 -2.61 9.53
CA SER A 179 -7.51 -2.64 10.37
C SER A 179 -7.66 -3.76 11.39
N VAL A 180 -6.56 -4.45 11.66
CA VAL A 180 -6.52 -5.61 12.55
C VAL A 180 -5.82 -5.19 13.84
N ALA A 181 -6.53 -5.28 14.95
CA ALA A 181 -6.10 -4.83 16.27
C ALA A 181 -5.71 -6.01 17.18
N ARG A 182 -4.73 -6.80 16.74
CA ARG A 182 -4.05 -7.84 17.53
C ARG A 182 -2.59 -7.93 17.13
N VAL A 183 -1.77 -8.45 18.03
CA VAL A 183 -0.35 -8.72 17.75
C VAL A 183 -0.24 -9.71 16.58
N ALA A 184 0.54 -9.35 15.57
CA ALA A 184 0.87 -10.26 14.47
C ALA A 184 1.84 -11.36 14.95
N LEU A 185 1.67 -12.57 14.41
CA LEU A 185 2.63 -13.66 14.59
C LEU A 185 3.92 -13.30 13.85
N GLU A 186 5.04 -13.23 14.57
CA GLU A 186 6.33 -12.82 13.98
C GLU A 186 6.81 -13.79 12.89
N ASN A 187 6.65 -15.09 13.10
CA ASN A 187 6.98 -16.13 12.13
C ASN A 187 5.86 -17.18 12.08
N ALA A 188 4.92 -17.01 11.16
CA ALA A 188 3.76 -17.89 11.07
C ALA A 188 4.11 -19.30 10.54
N ASP A 189 5.28 -19.47 9.94
CA ASP A 189 5.78 -20.76 9.45
C ASP A 189 6.27 -21.68 10.58
N ASP A 190 6.65 -21.13 11.74
CA ASP A 190 7.15 -21.90 12.89
C ASP A 190 6.02 -22.37 13.83
N VAL A 191 4.80 -21.87 13.61
CA VAL A 191 3.63 -22.16 14.45
C VAL A 191 2.88 -23.36 13.88
N SER A 192 2.41 -24.26 14.77
CA SER A 192 1.59 -25.40 14.37
C SER A 192 0.27 -24.95 13.75
N ASP A 193 -0.37 -25.80 12.94
CA ASP A 193 -1.64 -25.44 12.29
C ASP A 193 -2.75 -25.12 13.31
N ASP A 194 -2.83 -25.87 14.42
CA ASP A 194 -3.82 -25.64 15.47
C ASP A 194 -3.59 -24.30 16.19
N GLU A 195 -2.34 -24.00 16.55
CA GLU A 195 -1.97 -22.73 17.17
C GLU A 195 -2.21 -21.54 16.23
N LEU A 196 -1.91 -21.70 14.94
CA LEU A 196 -2.16 -20.68 13.92
C LEU A 196 -3.66 -20.35 13.82
N LEU A 197 -4.51 -21.38 13.75
CA LEU A 197 -5.96 -21.21 13.66
C LEU A 197 -6.60 -20.70 14.94
N ALA A 198 -5.99 -20.97 16.10
CA ALA A 198 -6.39 -20.41 17.38
C ALA A 198 -5.98 -18.94 17.55
N ALA A 199 -4.81 -18.56 17.03
CA ALA A 199 -4.30 -17.20 17.09
C ALA A 199 -5.04 -16.21 16.18
N ILE A 200 -5.68 -16.71 15.12
CA ILE A 200 -6.38 -15.90 14.12
C ILE A 200 -7.89 -16.20 14.20
N PRO A 201 -8.69 -15.30 14.79
CA PRO A 201 -10.11 -15.57 15.04
C PRO A 201 -10.93 -15.61 13.75
N GLU A 202 -12.07 -16.30 13.77
CA GLU A 202 -13.00 -16.38 12.62
C GLU A 202 -13.71 -15.06 12.28
N THR A 203 -13.52 -14.03 13.10
CA THR A 203 -13.88 -12.65 12.74
C THR A 203 -12.91 -12.03 11.74
N GLU A 204 -11.73 -12.63 11.55
CA GLU A 204 -10.71 -12.24 10.57
C GLU A 204 -10.54 -13.28 9.46
N ARG A 205 -10.48 -14.57 9.81
CA ARG A 205 -10.41 -15.67 8.83
C ARG A 205 -11.78 -16.24 8.53
N LEU A 206 -11.99 -16.72 7.31
CA LEU A 206 -13.19 -17.49 6.97
C LEU A 206 -13.18 -18.83 7.74
N PRO A 207 -14.33 -19.32 8.22
CA PRO A 207 -14.42 -20.68 8.76
C PRO A 207 -14.00 -21.71 7.70
N LEU A 208 -13.31 -22.78 8.10
CA LEU A 208 -12.84 -23.84 7.18
C LEU A 208 -13.95 -24.37 6.28
N GLN A 209 -15.12 -24.65 6.84
CA GLN A 209 -16.32 -25.11 6.11
C GLN A 209 -16.77 -24.17 4.99
N ALA A 210 -16.46 -22.88 5.08
CA ALA A 210 -16.79 -21.89 4.06
C ALA A 210 -15.64 -21.69 3.05
N ALA A 211 -14.39 -21.83 3.49
CA ALA A 211 -13.21 -21.59 2.65
C ALA A 211 -12.83 -22.80 1.78
N LEU A 212 -12.92 -24.02 2.33
CA LEU A 212 -12.47 -25.24 1.63
C LEU A 212 -13.21 -25.49 0.31
N PRO A 213 -14.55 -25.41 0.22
CA PRO A 213 -15.24 -25.61 -1.06
C PRO A 213 -14.81 -24.60 -2.14
N ARG A 214 -14.56 -23.35 -1.76
CA ARG A 214 -14.08 -22.31 -2.69
C ARG A 214 -12.70 -22.63 -3.23
N LEU A 215 -11.81 -23.11 -2.36
CA LEU A 215 -10.46 -23.52 -2.74
C LEU A 215 -10.48 -24.77 -3.61
N GLU A 216 -11.34 -25.74 -3.30
CA GLU A 216 -11.56 -26.93 -4.13
C GLU A 216 -12.04 -26.57 -5.53
N ASP A 217 -13.00 -25.65 -5.64
CA ASP A 217 -13.50 -25.15 -6.93
C ASP A 217 -12.39 -24.50 -7.75
N VAL A 218 -11.61 -23.60 -7.14
CA VAL A 218 -10.50 -22.91 -7.83
C VAL A 218 -9.40 -23.89 -8.24
N LEU A 219 -8.88 -24.68 -7.29
CA LEU A 219 -7.76 -25.60 -7.52
C LEU A 219 -8.13 -26.77 -8.43
N GLY A 220 -9.40 -27.21 -8.43
CA GLY A 220 -9.92 -28.28 -9.27
C GLY A 220 -10.25 -27.87 -10.69
N SER A 221 -10.41 -26.56 -10.94
CA SER A 221 -10.75 -26.04 -12.26
C SER A 221 -9.71 -26.43 -13.33
N ALA A 222 -10.17 -26.62 -14.57
CA ALA A 222 -9.28 -26.97 -15.68
C ALA A 222 -8.27 -25.84 -15.96
N GLU A 223 -8.74 -24.59 -15.94
CA GLU A 223 -7.93 -23.39 -16.15
C GLU A 223 -6.80 -23.29 -15.12
N PHE A 224 -7.08 -23.49 -13.83
CA PHE A 224 -6.05 -23.43 -12.80
C PHE A 224 -5.01 -24.55 -12.99
N ARG A 225 -5.45 -25.79 -13.22
CA ARG A 225 -4.54 -26.93 -13.42
C ARG A 225 -3.66 -26.79 -14.66
N GLU A 226 -4.16 -26.19 -15.73
CA GLU A 226 -3.38 -25.93 -16.95
C GLU A 226 -2.33 -24.83 -16.71
N SER A 227 -2.69 -23.77 -16.00
CA SER A 227 -1.78 -22.64 -15.72
C SER A 227 -0.84 -22.88 -14.53
N HIS A 228 -1.12 -23.89 -13.69
CA HIS A 228 -0.36 -24.24 -12.49
C HIS A 228 -0.15 -25.76 -12.37
N PRO A 229 0.50 -26.42 -13.35
CA PRO A 229 0.63 -27.87 -13.37
C PRO A 229 1.38 -28.43 -12.15
N ASP A 230 2.25 -27.62 -11.54
CA ASP A 230 3.07 -27.99 -10.39
C ASP A 230 2.59 -27.36 -9.08
N TRP A 231 1.32 -26.90 -8.98
CA TRP A 231 0.82 -26.33 -7.73
C TRP A 231 0.78 -27.40 -6.63
N PRO A 232 1.54 -27.24 -5.52
CA PRO A 232 1.81 -28.36 -4.63
C PRO A 232 0.70 -28.59 -3.59
N ASN A 233 -0.20 -27.62 -3.41
CA ASN A 233 -1.11 -27.60 -2.27
C ASN A 233 -2.48 -28.18 -2.62
N SER A 234 -2.98 -29.07 -1.76
CA SER A 234 -4.41 -29.38 -1.65
C SER A 234 -5.18 -28.17 -1.10
N ALA A 235 -6.52 -28.19 -1.16
CA ALA A 235 -7.33 -27.11 -0.62
C ALA A 235 -7.08 -26.83 0.89
N PRO A 236 -7.00 -27.85 1.78
CA PRO A 236 -6.64 -27.60 3.19
C PRO A 236 -5.23 -27.01 3.37
N ALA A 237 -4.23 -27.55 2.64
CA ALA A 237 -2.87 -27.03 2.71
C ALA A 237 -2.79 -25.58 2.18
N GLN A 238 -3.55 -25.27 1.12
CA GLN A 238 -3.62 -23.94 0.54
C GLN A 238 -4.28 -22.93 1.48
N TYR A 239 -5.34 -23.33 2.17
CA TYR A 239 -5.98 -22.51 3.19
C TYR A 239 -4.98 -22.11 4.28
N LEU A 240 -4.27 -23.08 4.86
CA LEU A 240 -3.26 -22.83 5.90
C LEU A 240 -2.11 -21.97 5.38
N ARG A 241 -1.67 -22.17 4.14
CA ARG A 241 -0.64 -21.32 3.51
C ARG A 241 -1.09 -19.87 3.38
N ILE A 242 -2.34 -19.62 2.96
CA ILE A 242 -2.90 -18.26 2.88
C ILE A 242 -2.95 -17.63 4.27
N VAL A 243 -3.37 -18.37 5.29
CA VAL A 243 -3.44 -17.87 6.67
C VAL A 243 -2.07 -17.48 7.21
N ARG A 244 -1.01 -18.27 6.91
CA ARG A 244 0.37 -17.90 7.25
C ARG A 244 0.85 -16.67 6.48
N ASP A 245 0.64 -16.66 5.16
CA ASP A 245 1.02 -15.52 4.30
C ASP A 245 0.32 -14.22 4.75
N TYR A 246 -0.93 -14.31 5.22
CA TYR A 246 -1.66 -13.16 5.77
C TYR A 246 -0.92 -12.52 6.95
N GLU A 247 -0.39 -13.31 7.89
CA GLU A 247 0.41 -12.75 8.99
C GLU A 247 1.71 -12.10 8.49
N GLU A 248 2.42 -12.74 7.56
CA GLU A 248 3.65 -12.18 6.97
C GLU A 248 3.39 -10.86 6.23
N LEU A 249 2.23 -10.74 5.59
CA LEU A 249 1.79 -9.53 4.90
C LEU A 249 1.41 -8.41 5.88
N ARG A 250 0.83 -8.75 7.03
CA ARG A 250 0.40 -7.77 8.04
C ARG A 250 1.57 -6.98 8.62
N ILE A 251 2.73 -7.61 8.80
CA ILE A 251 3.82 -7.01 9.56
C ILE A 251 4.34 -5.72 8.90
N PRO A 252 4.72 -5.69 7.60
CA PRO A 252 5.09 -4.44 6.94
C PRO A 252 3.93 -3.45 6.79
N MET A 253 2.69 -3.93 6.81
CA MET A 253 1.48 -3.11 6.69
C MET A 253 1.02 -2.48 8.02
N VAL A 254 1.91 -2.41 9.01
CA VAL A 254 1.72 -1.77 10.32
C VAL A 254 1.20 -0.34 10.21
N VAL A 255 0.32 0.04 11.13
CA VAL A 255 -0.06 1.43 11.37
C VAL A 255 0.89 2.00 12.42
N GLY A 256 1.81 2.86 12.00
CA GLY A 256 2.82 3.46 12.88
C GLY A 256 4.23 3.03 12.52
N ALA A 257 5.08 2.87 13.53
CA ALA A 257 6.48 2.50 13.34
C ALA A 257 6.63 1.01 12.97
N PRO A 258 7.62 0.65 12.15
CA PRO A 258 8.01 -0.74 11.91
C PRO A 258 8.24 -1.51 13.21
N SER A 259 7.69 -2.72 13.27
CA SER A 259 7.86 -3.66 14.37
C SER A 259 7.75 -5.07 13.80
N ALA A 260 8.42 -6.06 14.41
CA ALA A 260 8.25 -7.47 14.08
C ALA A 260 6.90 -8.02 14.57
N THR A 261 6.30 -7.39 15.60
CA THR A 261 5.07 -7.83 16.27
C THR A 261 4.07 -6.68 16.41
N PRO A 262 3.65 -6.04 15.31
CA PRO A 262 2.74 -4.91 15.36
C PRO A 262 1.39 -5.32 15.94
N SER A 263 0.85 -4.48 16.84
CA SER A 263 -0.49 -4.68 17.44
C SER A 263 -1.62 -4.07 16.61
N LEU A 264 -1.29 -3.21 15.64
CA LEU A 264 -2.24 -2.58 14.74
C LEU A 264 -1.69 -2.57 13.31
N THR A 265 -2.39 -3.23 12.40
CA THR A 265 -2.00 -3.35 10.99
C THR A 265 -3.18 -3.05 10.08
N ARG A 266 -2.92 -2.66 8.83
CA ARG A 266 -3.96 -2.68 7.78
C ARG A 266 -4.23 -4.14 7.39
N ASN A 267 -5.44 -4.43 6.91
CA ASN A 267 -5.82 -5.79 6.51
C ASN A 267 -5.33 -6.11 5.07
N PRO A 268 -4.39 -7.06 4.87
CA PRO A 268 -3.91 -7.46 3.55
C PRO A 268 -5.01 -7.93 2.59
N ALA A 269 -6.13 -8.49 3.07
CA ALA A 269 -7.25 -8.87 2.21
C ALA A 269 -7.88 -7.69 1.45
N ARG A 270 -7.47 -6.45 1.74
CA ARG A 270 -7.86 -5.23 1.02
C ARG A 270 -6.80 -4.71 0.04
N GLY A 271 -5.68 -5.42 -0.08
CA GLY A 271 -4.54 -5.01 -0.90
C GLY A 271 -3.72 -3.90 -0.25
N PHE A 272 -2.73 -3.40 -0.98
CA PHE A 272 -1.86 -2.30 -0.54
C PHE A 272 -1.92 -1.06 -1.42
N LEU A 273 -2.59 -1.10 -2.58
CA LEU A 273 -2.70 0.06 -3.47
C LEU A 273 -4.16 0.35 -3.80
N ASN A 274 -4.74 1.33 -3.08
CA ASN A 274 -6.10 1.80 -3.33
C ASN A 274 -6.18 3.17 -4.02
N LEU A 275 -5.04 3.81 -4.27
CA LEU A 275 -4.98 5.05 -5.04
C LEU A 275 -5.23 4.78 -6.51
N ARG A 276 -6.00 5.68 -7.13
CA ARG A 276 -6.24 5.67 -8.56
C ARG A 276 -4.99 6.03 -9.36
N CYS A 277 -4.82 5.40 -10.52
CA CYS A 277 -3.71 5.71 -11.43
C CYS A 277 -3.70 7.20 -11.79
N GLU A 278 -4.86 7.79 -12.04
CA GLU A 278 -4.99 9.18 -12.44
C GLU A 278 -4.46 10.14 -11.37
N ILE A 279 -4.66 9.82 -10.08
CA ILE A 279 -4.14 10.61 -8.96
C ILE A 279 -2.63 10.50 -8.88
N VAL A 280 -2.11 9.26 -8.92
CA VAL A 280 -0.66 9.02 -8.82
C VAL A 280 0.09 9.67 -9.99
N THR A 281 -0.41 9.47 -11.21
CA THR A 281 0.15 10.10 -12.42
C THR A 281 0.11 11.62 -12.33
N ALA A 282 -1.03 12.22 -11.99
CA ALA A 282 -1.14 13.68 -11.91
C ALA A 282 -0.16 14.28 -10.89
N LEU A 283 0.03 13.65 -9.72
CA LEU A 283 1.00 14.13 -8.73
C LEU A 283 2.44 14.01 -9.23
N CYS A 284 2.81 12.87 -9.81
CA CYS A 284 4.15 12.68 -10.36
C CYS A 284 4.45 13.59 -11.56
N ASP A 285 3.45 13.89 -12.40
CA ASP A 285 3.57 14.81 -13.53
C ASP A 285 3.80 16.26 -13.07
N GLN A 286 3.37 16.62 -11.85
CA GLN A 286 3.74 17.88 -11.19
C GLN A 286 5.12 17.79 -10.50
N GLY A 287 5.90 16.74 -10.78
CA GLY A 287 7.26 16.57 -10.29
C GLY A 287 7.37 16.13 -8.82
N LEU A 288 6.29 15.60 -8.23
CA LEU A 288 6.36 14.96 -6.90
C LEU A 288 6.95 13.56 -7.06
N ARG A 289 7.78 13.15 -6.10
CA ARG A 289 8.24 11.76 -6.02
C ARG A 289 7.15 10.93 -5.34
N TRP A 290 6.92 9.72 -5.84
CA TRP A 290 6.07 8.76 -5.15
C TRP A 290 6.92 7.84 -4.25
N GLY A 291 6.61 7.84 -2.95
CA GLY A 291 7.32 7.03 -1.95
C GLY A 291 7.23 5.52 -2.19
N ALA A 292 6.39 5.06 -3.12
CA ALA A 292 6.37 3.68 -3.59
C ALA A 292 7.63 3.25 -4.33
N CYS A 293 8.26 4.14 -5.10
CA CYS A 293 9.23 3.73 -6.12
C CYS A 293 10.32 4.75 -6.50
N ASP A 294 10.19 6.02 -6.08
CA ASP A 294 11.03 7.13 -6.58
C ASP A 294 12.14 7.55 -5.62
N PHE A 295 12.26 6.91 -4.46
CA PHE A 295 13.36 7.15 -3.54
C PHE A 295 14.64 6.47 -3.99
N LYS A 296 15.76 7.14 -3.65
CA LYS A 296 17.11 6.71 -4.02
C LYS A 296 17.37 5.27 -3.59
N VAL A 297 17.80 4.47 -4.56
CA VAL A 297 18.39 3.15 -4.35
C VAL A 297 19.87 3.34 -3.96
N ARG A 298 20.29 2.74 -2.86
CA ARG A 298 21.68 2.78 -2.37
C ARG A 298 22.56 1.84 -3.19
N ALA A 299 23.87 1.97 -3.02
CA ALA A 299 24.86 1.14 -3.74
C ALA A 299 24.72 -0.36 -3.44
N ASP A 300 24.23 -0.70 -2.24
CA ASP A 300 23.94 -2.07 -1.81
C ASP A 300 22.58 -2.59 -2.34
N GLY A 301 21.88 -1.84 -3.18
CA GLY A 301 20.57 -2.17 -3.71
C GLY A 301 19.39 -1.88 -2.78
N SER A 302 19.64 -1.55 -1.50
CA SER A 302 18.56 -1.20 -0.56
C SER A 302 17.91 0.13 -0.92
N SER A 303 16.64 0.31 -0.55
CA SER A 303 15.93 1.57 -0.75
C SER A 303 14.86 1.80 0.31
N ARG A 304 14.44 3.06 0.46
CA ARG A 304 13.35 3.46 1.35
C ARG A 304 11.97 3.45 0.70
N ASN A 305 11.90 2.90 -0.52
CA ASN A 305 10.67 2.76 -1.29
C ASN A 305 9.68 1.83 -0.59
N GLY A 306 8.40 2.04 -0.83
CA GLY A 306 7.32 1.21 -0.28
C GLY A 306 6.24 1.99 0.47
N ALA A 307 6.31 3.33 0.52
CA ALA A 307 5.28 4.16 1.15
C ALA A 307 4.14 4.46 0.14
N MET A 308 3.08 3.65 0.12
CA MET A 308 2.05 3.72 -0.93
C MET A 308 1.25 5.03 -0.92
N MET A 309 1.09 5.61 0.27
CA MET A 309 0.36 6.86 0.49
C MET A 309 1.16 8.13 0.16
N HIS A 310 2.48 8.04 0.11
CA HIS A 310 3.36 9.19 0.31
C HIS A 310 3.80 9.85 -0.99
N PHE A 311 3.67 11.17 -1.07
CA PHE A 311 4.21 12.00 -2.13
C PHE A 311 4.95 13.19 -1.55
N ASP A 312 6.12 13.52 -2.09
CA ASP A 312 6.91 14.65 -1.63
C ASP A 312 7.56 15.44 -2.76
N LEU A 313 7.99 16.65 -2.41
CA LEU A 313 8.92 17.41 -3.20
C LEU A 313 10.31 16.75 -3.09
N ALA A 314 11.03 16.66 -4.20
CA ALA A 314 12.36 16.04 -4.22
C ALA A 314 13.39 16.79 -3.36
N ASP A 315 13.22 18.10 -3.26
CA ASP A 315 13.84 19.01 -2.30
C ASP A 315 12.77 19.53 -1.34
N ASP A 316 13.13 20.17 -0.22
CA ASP A 316 12.12 20.74 0.70
C ASP A 316 11.39 21.99 0.13
N GLY A 317 11.44 22.22 -1.20
CA GLY A 317 10.96 23.44 -1.85
C GLY A 317 11.74 24.69 -1.41
N GLY A 318 12.96 24.51 -0.91
CA GLY A 318 13.77 25.56 -0.29
C GLY A 318 13.40 25.92 1.16
N TYR A 319 12.49 25.18 1.80
CA TYR A 319 12.09 25.42 3.19
C TYR A 319 12.91 24.55 4.16
N PRO A 320 13.35 25.08 5.31
CA PRO A 320 14.12 24.29 6.26
C PRO A 320 13.26 23.20 6.91
N GLN A 321 13.81 21.99 7.03
CA GLN A 321 13.23 20.96 7.91
C GLN A 321 13.28 21.45 9.35
N ILE A 322 12.17 21.30 10.07
CA ILE A 322 12.07 21.71 11.46
C ILE A 322 12.49 20.52 12.33
N ASP A 323 13.80 20.29 12.39
CA ASP A 323 14.36 19.20 13.20
C ASP A 323 14.57 19.59 14.67
N SER A 324 14.60 20.89 15.01
CA SER A 324 15.19 21.30 16.31
C SER A 324 14.81 22.66 16.91
N LEU A 325 13.78 23.38 16.43
CA LEU A 325 13.41 24.63 17.11
C LEU A 325 12.61 24.33 18.40
N LEU A 326 13.38 24.25 19.50
CA LEU A 326 13.04 24.22 20.94
C LEU A 326 13.48 22.93 21.69
N ARG A 327 14.80 22.72 21.81
CA ARG A 327 15.42 22.27 23.07
C ARG A 327 16.10 23.45 23.78
N PHE A 328 15.41 24.58 23.89
CA PHE A 328 15.79 25.63 24.84
C PHE A 328 14.94 25.42 26.09
N GLY A 329 15.40 24.50 26.93
CA GLY A 329 15.13 24.46 28.36
C GLY A 329 16.43 24.74 29.08
#